data_AF-A0A2V6CQN7-F1
#
_entry.id   AF-A0A2V6CQN7-F1
#
_cell.length_a   1.000
_cell.length_b   1.000
_cell.length_c   1.000
_cell.angle_alpha   90.00
_cell.angle_beta   90.00
_cell.angle_gamma   90.00
#
_symmetry.space_group_name_H-M   'P 1'
#
loop_
_entity.id
_entity.type
_entity.pdbx_description
1 polymer ?
#
loop_
_entity_poly.entity_id
_entity_poly.type
_entity_poly.pdbx_seq_one_letter_code
_entity_poly.pdbx_strand_id
1 'polypeptide(L)'
;MVFDLSAANWPQFRGPQAAGVDTNAVAPTRWDVEKGENVRWQTTIPGLAHSSPIIWGDRVYVTTAARPGKADLKVGLYGDIESASDQDPHQWRLLALDKASGKIVFDKLGYEAVPRVKRHTKSSHCNSTPATDGKRVVALFGSEGLFCFDLDGQLLWKKNLGPMDSGYYQVPSAQWGFASSPVIHDGKVVVLCDVQTNSFLAAFNLTDGKELWRAPR
;
A
#
# COMPACT_ATOMS: atom_id res chain seq x y z
N MET A 1 37.41 -12.71 3.80
CA MET A 1 36.32 -12.71 2.80
C MET A 1 35.15 -11.98 3.46
N VAL A 2 34.90 -10.73 3.09
CA VAL A 2 33.78 -9.94 3.63
C VAL A 2 32.56 -10.36 2.83
N PHE A 3 31.62 -11.05 3.45
CA PHE A 3 30.32 -11.28 2.84
C PHE A 3 29.58 -9.94 2.86
N ASP A 4 29.42 -9.34 1.69
CA ASP A 4 28.46 -8.25 1.50
C ASP A 4 27.07 -8.86 1.69
N LEU A 5 26.52 -8.71 2.89
CA LEU A 5 25.12 -9.03 3.19
C LEU A 5 24.26 -7.96 2.53
N SER A 6 24.17 -8.00 1.21
CA SER A 6 23.08 -7.35 0.48
C SER A 6 21.79 -7.92 1.06
N ALA A 7 21.10 -7.12 1.87
CA ALA A 7 19.81 -7.50 2.42
C ALA A 7 18.85 -7.78 1.26
N ALA A 8 18.11 -8.88 1.36
CA ALA A 8 17.14 -9.26 0.35
C ALA A 8 16.07 -8.16 0.22
N ASN A 9 15.92 -7.62 -0.99
CA ASN A 9 14.86 -6.66 -1.30
C ASN A 9 13.50 -7.38 -1.35
N TRP A 10 12.45 -6.65 -0.97
CA TRP A 10 11.06 -7.10 -1.04
C TRP A 10 10.23 -6.03 -1.77
N PRO A 11 10.32 -5.96 -3.11
CA PRO A 11 9.94 -4.75 -3.84
C PRO A 11 8.44 -4.53 -4.03
N GLN A 12 7.59 -5.53 -3.78
CA GLN A 12 6.16 -5.49 -4.11
C GLN A 12 5.36 -6.48 -3.26
N PHE A 13 4.03 -6.52 -3.47
CA PHE A 13 3.17 -7.52 -2.84
C PHE A 13 3.68 -8.94 -3.09
N ARG A 14 3.81 -9.73 -2.01
CA ARG A 14 4.44 -11.07 -2.01
C ARG A 14 5.90 -11.09 -2.50
N GLY A 15 6.61 -9.97 -2.48
CA GLY A 15 8.07 -9.93 -2.61
C GLY A 15 8.59 -10.18 -4.03
N PRO A 16 9.87 -10.62 -4.15
CA PRO A 16 10.49 -10.90 -5.44
C PRO A 16 9.65 -11.86 -6.26
N GLN A 17 9.43 -11.53 -7.54
CA GLN A 17 8.61 -12.33 -8.47
C GLN A 17 7.18 -12.60 -7.98
N ALA A 18 6.69 -11.86 -6.97
CA ALA A 18 5.40 -12.10 -6.30
C ALA A 18 5.23 -13.52 -5.73
N ALA A 19 6.33 -14.20 -5.39
CA ALA A 19 6.34 -15.60 -4.96
C ALA A 19 5.86 -15.82 -3.52
N GLY A 20 6.02 -14.83 -2.65
CA GLY A 20 5.71 -14.90 -1.22
C GLY A 20 6.71 -15.74 -0.44
N VAL A 21 7.92 -15.91 -0.96
CA VAL A 21 8.98 -16.74 -0.39
C VAL A 21 10.26 -15.92 -0.30
N ASP A 22 10.88 -15.91 0.87
CA ASP A 22 12.28 -15.52 1.03
C ASP A 22 13.14 -16.79 1.12
N THR A 23 14.26 -16.82 0.40
CA THR A 23 15.22 -17.93 0.41
C THR A 23 16.55 -17.55 1.06
N ASN A 24 16.72 -16.29 1.47
CA ASN A 24 18.01 -15.74 1.88
C ASN A 24 18.25 -15.79 3.38
N ALA A 25 17.24 -16.08 4.21
CA ALA A 25 17.39 -16.08 5.67
C ALA A 25 16.51 -17.14 6.36
N VAL A 26 17.02 -17.69 7.47
CA VAL A 26 16.22 -18.48 8.40
C VAL A 26 15.39 -17.51 9.24
N ALA A 27 14.08 -17.48 8.98
CA ALA A 27 13.16 -16.63 9.74
C ALA A 27 12.95 -17.15 11.17
N PRO A 28 12.78 -16.27 12.18
CA PRO A 28 12.44 -16.69 13.53
C PRO A 28 11.08 -17.40 13.53
N THR A 29 11.02 -18.60 14.13
CA THR A 29 9.80 -19.42 14.22
C THR A 29 9.00 -19.18 15.50
N ARG A 30 9.50 -18.31 16.38
CA ARG A 30 8.84 -17.85 17.60
C ARG A 30 9.03 -16.34 17.75
N TRP A 31 8.02 -15.64 18.22
CA TRP A 31 8.11 -14.22 18.56
C TRP A 31 7.05 -13.87 19.61
N ASP A 32 7.32 -12.83 20.39
CA ASP A 32 6.38 -12.26 21.37
C ASP A 32 6.56 -10.74 21.38
N VAL A 33 5.53 -10.02 20.91
CA VAL A 33 5.60 -8.55 20.76
C VAL A 33 5.56 -7.84 22.10
N GLU A 34 4.81 -8.37 23.07
CA GLU A 34 4.67 -7.78 24.40
C GLU A 34 5.95 -7.98 25.22
N LYS A 35 6.59 -9.15 25.11
CA LYS A 35 7.85 -9.47 25.80
C LYS A 35 9.10 -9.03 25.03
N GLY A 36 8.96 -8.63 23.77
CA GLY A 36 10.07 -8.26 22.89
C GLY A 36 10.90 -9.45 22.37
N GLU A 37 10.40 -10.68 22.47
CA GLU A 37 11.11 -11.87 21.96
C GLU A 37 11.16 -11.84 20.43
N ASN A 38 12.38 -11.90 19.87
CA ASN A 38 12.63 -11.80 18.43
C ASN A 38 12.02 -10.55 17.76
N VAL A 39 11.81 -9.48 18.53
CA VAL A 39 11.38 -8.17 18.01
C VAL A 39 12.58 -7.22 18.01
N ARG A 40 12.97 -6.77 16.83
CA ARG A 40 14.12 -5.85 16.68
C ARG A 40 13.77 -4.40 17.03
N TRP A 41 12.59 -3.95 16.61
CA TRP A 41 12.10 -2.60 16.84
C TRP A 41 10.58 -2.56 16.64
N GLN A 42 9.94 -1.51 17.15
CA GLN A 42 8.53 -1.19 16.95
C GLN A 42 8.40 0.30 16.69
N THR A 43 7.59 0.68 15.69
CA THR A 43 7.41 2.07 15.29
C THR A 43 5.93 2.34 15.08
N THR A 44 5.39 3.32 15.80
CA THR A 44 4.02 3.79 15.60
C THR A 44 3.92 4.52 14.27
N ILE A 45 2.94 4.12 13.44
CA ILE A 45 2.65 4.72 12.14
C ILE A 45 1.28 5.43 12.21
N PRO A 46 1.08 6.57 11.52
CA PRO A 46 -0.25 7.18 11.41
C PRO A 46 -1.26 6.24 10.74
N GLY A 47 -2.51 6.27 11.21
CA GLY A 47 -3.58 5.44 10.64
C GLY A 47 -3.39 3.94 10.95
N LEU A 48 -3.86 3.07 10.05
CA LEU A 48 -3.78 1.61 10.22
C LEU A 48 -2.72 0.93 9.34
N ALA A 49 -2.25 1.60 8.27
CA ALA A 49 -1.25 1.07 7.34
C ALA A 49 -1.50 -0.39 6.87
N HIS A 50 -2.72 -0.71 6.41
CA HIS A 50 -3.10 -2.09 6.04
C HIS A 50 -2.34 -2.67 4.84
N SER A 51 -1.79 -1.81 3.97
CA SER A 51 -0.88 -2.26 2.91
C SER A 51 0.33 -3.00 3.51
N SER A 52 0.77 -4.09 2.90
CA SER A 52 2.05 -4.70 3.29
C SER A 52 3.22 -3.73 3.05
N PRO A 53 4.24 -3.69 3.93
CA PRO A 53 5.44 -2.93 3.68
C PRO A 53 6.25 -3.52 2.52
N ILE A 54 7.04 -2.69 1.86
CA ILE A 54 8.07 -3.12 0.89
C ILE A 54 9.46 -2.74 1.37
N ILE A 55 10.48 -3.49 0.97
CA ILE A 55 11.86 -3.31 1.40
C ILE A 55 12.74 -3.07 0.18
N TRP A 56 13.55 -2.02 0.22
CA TRP A 56 14.60 -1.79 -0.77
C TRP A 56 15.85 -1.20 -0.12
N GLY A 57 16.98 -1.90 -0.24
CA GLY A 57 18.21 -1.56 0.47
C GLY A 57 17.98 -1.49 1.98
N ASP A 58 18.30 -0.35 2.58
CA ASP A 58 18.14 -0.12 4.03
C ASP A 58 16.84 0.62 4.40
N ARG A 59 15.87 0.68 3.47
CA ARG A 59 14.58 1.30 3.69
C ARG A 59 13.46 0.27 3.75
N VAL A 60 12.55 0.47 4.71
CA VAL A 60 11.21 -0.12 4.71
C VAL A 60 10.23 0.98 4.33
N TYR A 61 9.51 0.80 3.23
CA TYR A 61 8.48 1.75 2.79
C TYR A 61 7.10 1.27 3.21
N VAL A 62 6.32 2.19 3.76
CA VAL A 62 4.96 1.97 4.24
C VAL A 62 4.04 3.03 3.65
N THR A 63 2.86 2.61 3.23
CA THR A 63 1.79 3.53 2.82
C THR A 63 0.65 3.49 3.82
N THR A 64 0.02 4.64 4.04
CA THR A 64 -1.12 4.72 4.96
C THR A 64 -2.11 5.78 4.51
N ALA A 65 -3.37 5.59 4.91
CA ALA A 65 -4.39 6.64 4.91
C ALA A 65 -4.74 6.93 6.38
N ALA A 66 -4.50 8.16 6.80
CA ALA A 66 -4.70 8.58 8.18
C ALA A 66 -5.56 9.83 8.22
N ARG A 67 -6.39 9.97 9.25
CA ARG A 67 -7.08 11.21 9.59
C ARG A 67 -6.69 11.62 11.00
N PRO A 68 -6.91 12.88 11.42
CA PRO A 68 -6.73 13.28 12.82
C PRO A 68 -7.50 12.36 13.77
N GLY A 69 -6.90 12.07 14.93
CA GLY A 69 -7.47 11.18 15.94
C GLY A 69 -6.97 9.74 15.85
N LYS A 70 -7.55 8.88 16.69
CA LYS A 70 -7.17 7.47 16.76
C LYS A 70 -7.85 6.69 15.63
N ALA A 71 -7.10 5.87 14.92
CA ALA A 71 -7.66 4.87 14.02
C ALA A 71 -7.93 3.58 14.81
N ASP A 72 -9.18 3.12 14.83
CA ASP A 72 -9.57 1.92 15.55
C ASP A 72 -9.50 0.69 14.63
N LEU A 73 -8.68 -0.28 15.01
CA LEU A 73 -8.60 -1.58 14.35
C LEU A 73 -9.80 -2.43 14.74
N LYS A 74 -10.55 -2.94 13.76
CA LYS A 74 -11.69 -3.85 13.97
C LYS A 74 -11.32 -5.26 13.50
N VAL A 75 -11.42 -6.25 14.39
CA VAL A 75 -11.11 -7.67 14.14
C VAL A 75 -12.33 -8.57 14.41
N GLY A 76 -12.32 -9.82 13.93
CA GLY A 76 -13.36 -10.82 14.21
C GLY A 76 -14.66 -10.70 13.40
N LEU A 77 -15.59 -11.65 13.55
CA LEU A 77 -16.91 -11.64 12.91
C LEU A 77 -17.91 -10.86 13.77
N TYR A 78 -18.74 -10.02 13.15
CA TYR A 78 -19.75 -9.23 13.87
C TYR A 78 -21.08 -9.05 13.09
N GLY A 79 -21.25 -9.72 11.94
CA GLY A 79 -22.55 -9.84 11.25
C GLY A 79 -23.08 -8.59 10.55
N ASP A 80 -22.27 -7.53 10.44
CA ASP A 80 -22.67 -6.25 9.85
C ASP A 80 -21.83 -5.94 8.60
N ILE A 81 -22.51 -5.50 7.54
CA ILE A 81 -21.94 -5.16 6.23
C ILE A 81 -21.94 -3.65 5.97
N GLU A 82 -22.39 -2.85 6.93
CA GLU A 82 -22.42 -1.40 6.81
C GLU A 82 -20.99 -0.84 6.60
N SER A 83 -20.85 -0.02 5.57
CA SER A 83 -19.61 0.68 5.28
C SER A 83 -19.35 1.79 6.29
N ALA A 84 -18.08 2.06 6.57
CA ALA A 84 -17.68 3.21 7.37
C ALA A 84 -18.16 4.53 6.72
N SER A 85 -18.68 5.44 7.53
CA SER A 85 -19.05 6.79 7.12
C SER A 85 -17.88 7.75 7.37
N ASP A 86 -16.86 7.67 6.54
CA ASP A 86 -15.67 8.52 6.62
C ASP A 86 -15.91 9.83 5.82
N GLN A 87 -16.38 10.88 6.50
CA GLN A 87 -16.69 12.18 5.87
C GLN A 87 -15.61 13.25 6.08
N ASP A 88 -14.62 12.97 6.92
CA ASP A 88 -13.52 13.87 7.21
C ASP A 88 -12.36 13.71 6.22
N PRO A 89 -11.56 14.76 5.99
CA PRO A 89 -10.33 14.65 5.20
C PRO A 89 -9.39 13.58 5.75
N HIS A 90 -8.90 12.74 4.85
CA HIS A 90 -7.83 11.77 5.08
C HIS A 90 -6.57 12.21 4.33
N GLN A 91 -5.42 11.82 4.88
CA GLN A 91 -4.09 12.01 4.33
C GLN A 91 -3.55 10.66 3.86
N TRP A 92 -3.29 10.54 2.57
CA TRP A 92 -2.55 9.43 1.99
C TRP A 92 -1.07 9.76 1.96
N ARG A 93 -0.28 8.91 2.62
CA ARG A 93 1.12 9.21 2.97
C ARG A 93 2.03 8.07 2.55
N LEU A 94 3.25 8.43 2.18
CA LEU A 94 4.36 7.50 2.01
C LEU A 94 5.36 7.76 3.14
N LEU A 95 5.69 6.71 3.88
CA LEU A 95 6.71 6.72 4.91
C LEU A 95 7.87 5.83 4.48
N ALA A 96 9.08 6.22 4.88
CA ALA A 96 10.23 5.33 4.87
C ALA A 96 10.83 5.24 6.26
N LEU A 97 11.11 4.02 6.70
CA LEU A 97 11.80 3.70 7.94
C LEU A 97 13.19 3.18 7.61
N ASP A 98 14.15 3.48 8.48
CA ASP A 98 15.43 2.79 8.50
C ASP A 98 15.22 1.33 8.92
N LYS A 99 15.61 0.38 8.06
CA LYS A 99 15.38 -1.05 8.26
C LYS A 99 16.06 -1.58 9.52
N ALA A 100 17.22 -1.04 9.89
CA ALA A 100 18.01 -1.54 11.02
C ALA A 100 17.44 -1.09 12.38
N SER A 101 16.95 0.14 12.47
CA SER A 101 16.51 0.78 13.71
C SER A 101 14.99 0.97 13.84
N GLY A 102 14.25 0.90 12.74
CA GLY A 102 12.82 1.23 12.69
C GLY A 102 12.52 2.74 12.72
N LYS A 103 13.54 3.59 12.81
CA LYS A 103 13.33 5.04 12.87
C LYS A 103 12.69 5.55 11.59
N ILE A 104 11.64 6.37 11.71
CA ILE A 104 11.06 7.08 10.56
C ILE A 104 12.12 8.04 9.99
N VAL A 105 12.47 7.84 8.74
CA VAL A 105 13.39 8.69 7.99
C VAL A 105 12.64 9.85 7.36
N PHE A 106 11.49 9.55 6.75
CA PHE A 106 10.56 10.56 6.30
C PHE A 106 9.12 10.07 6.43
N ASP A 107 8.22 11.04 6.52
CA ASP A 107 6.78 10.86 6.40
C ASP A 107 6.24 11.96 5.48
N LYS A 108 5.88 11.60 4.25
CA LYS A 108 5.52 12.53 3.17
C LYS A 108 4.04 12.44 2.87
N LEU A 109 3.37 13.59 2.87
CA LEU A 109 2.01 13.71 2.39
C LEU A 109 2.00 13.57 0.86
N GLY A 110 1.29 12.56 0.36
CA GLY A 110 1.05 12.39 -1.08
C GLY A 110 -0.22 13.12 -1.52
N TYR A 111 -1.29 13.00 -0.74
CA TYR A 111 -2.59 13.59 -1.05
C TYR A 111 -3.45 13.77 0.21
N GLU A 112 -4.28 14.81 0.24
CA GLU A 112 -5.27 15.03 1.29
C GLU A 112 -6.63 15.35 0.65
N ALA A 113 -7.67 14.62 1.04
CA ALA A 113 -9.03 14.79 0.57
C ALA A 113 -10.02 14.02 1.44
N VAL A 114 -11.31 14.34 1.33
CA VAL A 114 -12.37 13.45 1.79
C VAL A 114 -12.39 12.21 0.85
N PRO A 115 -12.39 10.97 1.38
CA PRO A 115 -12.42 9.77 0.56
C PRO A 115 -13.58 9.75 -0.44
N ARG A 116 -13.29 9.41 -1.69
CA ARG A 116 -14.31 9.43 -2.77
C ARG A 116 -15.29 8.26 -2.72
N VAL A 117 -14.92 7.20 -2.02
CA VAL A 117 -15.74 6.01 -1.79
C VAL A 117 -15.61 5.62 -0.32
N LYS A 118 -16.63 4.95 0.20
CA LYS A 118 -16.60 4.32 1.52
C LYS A 118 -15.74 3.06 1.47
N ARG A 119 -15.58 2.45 2.64
CA ARG A 119 -14.87 1.20 2.85
C ARG A 119 -15.59 0.36 3.89
N HIS A 120 -15.22 -0.90 4.02
CA HIS A 120 -15.66 -1.68 5.15
C HIS A 120 -14.95 -1.21 6.42
N THR A 121 -15.59 -1.34 7.59
CA THR A 121 -15.02 -0.85 8.86
C THR A 121 -13.72 -1.55 9.27
N LYS A 122 -13.46 -2.77 8.77
CA LYS A 122 -12.15 -3.47 8.92
C LYS A 122 -11.09 -3.11 7.87
N SER A 123 -11.45 -2.28 6.90
CA SER A 123 -10.56 -1.87 5.82
C SER A 123 -9.92 -0.51 6.16
N SER A 124 -9.00 -0.04 5.35
CA SER A 124 -8.50 1.34 5.36
C SER A 124 -8.74 1.98 3.99
N HIS A 125 -8.47 3.27 3.83
CA HIS A 125 -8.43 3.89 2.50
C HIS A 125 -7.09 3.67 1.77
N CYS A 126 -6.20 2.81 2.30
CA CYS A 126 -4.89 2.51 1.73
C CYS A 126 -4.51 1.03 1.95
N ASN A 127 -5.21 0.12 1.27
CA ASN A 127 -5.00 -1.33 1.43
C ASN A 127 -4.01 -1.92 0.42
N SER A 128 -3.85 -1.29 -0.74
CA SER A 128 -2.96 -1.75 -1.80
C SER A 128 -1.50 -1.59 -1.39
N THR A 129 -0.70 -2.65 -1.55
CA THR A 129 0.74 -2.63 -1.31
C THR A 129 1.46 -1.87 -2.42
N PRO A 130 2.36 -0.92 -2.10
CA PRO A 130 3.14 -0.23 -3.13
C PRO A 130 4.12 -1.18 -3.82
N ALA A 131 4.71 -0.73 -4.94
CA ALA A 131 5.77 -1.44 -5.65
C ALA A 131 6.97 -0.52 -5.92
N THR A 132 8.19 -1.07 -6.01
CA THR A 132 9.40 -0.31 -6.35
C THR A 132 10.28 -1.02 -7.38
N ASP A 133 10.91 -0.23 -8.26
CA ASP A 133 12.00 -0.63 -9.15
C ASP A 133 13.39 -0.33 -8.55
N GLY A 134 13.43 0.13 -7.30
CA GLY A 134 14.65 0.59 -6.64
C GLY A 134 15.10 2.01 -7.01
N LYS A 135 14.28 2.75 -7.74
CA LYS A 135 14.47 4.18 -8.04
C LYS A 135 13.22 5.00 -7.69
N ARG A 136 12.05 4.35 -7.73
CA ARG A 136 10.74 4.94 -7.55
C ARG A 136 9.87 4.03 -6.70
N VAL A 137 8.93 4.62 -5.98
CA VAL A 137 7.87 3.89 -5.26
C VAL A 137 6.53 4.27 -5.87
N VAL A 138 5.80 3.27 -6.35
CA VAL A 138 4.47 3.42 -6.93
C VAL A 138 3.42 2.93 -5.96
N ALA A 139 2.49 3.79 -5.58
CA ALA A 139 1.41 3.50 -4.65
C ALA A 139 0.05 3.70 -5.32
N LEU A 140 -0.84 2.73 -5.18
CA LEU A 140 -2.22 2.85 -5.61
C LEU A 140 -3.09 3.15 -4.38
N PHE A 141 -3.50 4.40 -4.23
CA PHE A 141 -4.32 4.86 -3.10
C PHE A 141 -5.81 4.64 -3.34
N GLY A 142 -6.17 3.50 -3.94
CA GLY A 142 -7.54 3.17 -4.31
C GLY A 142 -8.18 4.24 -5.19
N SER A 143 -9.36 4.70 -4.79
CA SER A 143 -10.08 5.74 -5.50
C SER A 143 -9.26 6.99 -5.71
N GLU A 144 -8.33 7.35 -4.82
CA GLU A 144 -7.59 8.60 -4.84
C GLU A 144 -6.51 8.63 -5.93
N GLY A 145 -6.15 7.47 -6.47
CA GLY A 145 -5.40 7.34 -7.72
C GLY A 145 -4.06 6.62 -7.58
N LEU A 146 -3.32 6.60 -8.69
CA LEU A 146 -1.99 6.00 -8.80
C LEU A 146 -0.92 7.10 -8.67
N PHE A 147 0.00 6.91 -7.74
CA PHE A 147 1.03 7.88 -7.38
C PHE A 147 2.40 7.25 -7.58
N CYS A 148 3.35 8.03 -8.05
CA CYS A 148 4.75 7.65 -8.12
C CYS A 148 5.61 8.67 -7.39
N PHE A 149 6.43 8.17 -6.49
CA PHE A 149 7.40 8.93 -5.72
C PHE A 149 8.81 8.51 -6.10
N ASP A 150 9.81 9.35 -5.83
CA ASP A 150 11.19 8.88 -5.74
C ASP A 150 11.43 8.16 -4.40
N LEU A 151 12.66 7.67 -4.19
CA LEU A 151 13.03 6.96 -2.95
C LEU A 151 13.08 7.84 -1.70
N ASP A 152 13.06 9.17 -1.85
CA ASP A 152 13.03 10.16 -0.76
C ASP A 152 11.60 10.70 -0.50
N GLY A 153 10.62 10.12 -1.20
CA GLY A 153 9.20 10.38 -1.03
C GLY A 153 8.69 11.63 -1.73
N GLN A 154 9.47 12.21 -2.67
CA GLN A 154 9.00 13.33 -3.47
C GLN A 154 8.09 12.83 -4.59
N LEU A 155 6.93 13.46 -4.74
CA LEU A 155 5.95 13.09 -5.76
C LEU A 155 6.48 13.43 -7.16
N LEU A 156 6.59 12.43 -8.03
CA LEU A 156 7.01 12.58 -9.42
C LEU A 156 5.81 12.77 -10.35
N TRP A 157 4.79 11.93 -10.20
CA TRP A 157 3.55 12.03 -10.96
C TRP A 157 2.38 11.37 -10.21
N LYS A 158 1.15 11.77 -10.57
CA LYS A 158 -0.08 11.12 -10.12
C LYS A 158 -1.09 10.99 -11.27
N LYS A 159 -1.92 9.95 -11.22
CA LYS A 159 -3.02 9.71 -12.17
C LYS A 159 -4.32 9.43 -11.43
N ASN A 160 -5.36 10.16 -11.80
CA ASN A 160 -6.71 9.87 -11.37
C ASN A 160 -7.25 8.72 -12.22
N LEU A 161 -7.62 7.62 -11.57
CA LEU A 161 -8.14 6.42 -12.23
C LEU A 161 -9.66 6.29 -12.14
N GLY A 162 -10.33 7.30 -11.57
CA GLY A 162 -11.75 7.28 -11.25
C GLY A 162 -12.05 6.67 -9.88
N PRO A 163 -13.32 6.73 -9.42
CA PRO A 163 -13.76 6.04 -8.22
C PRO A 163 -13.56 4.53 -8.36
N MET A 164 -12.97 3.91 -7.35
CA MET A 164 -12.77 2.46 -7.26
C MET A 164 -13.72 1.86 -6.23
N ASP A 165 -14.99 1.78 -6.59
CA ASP A 165 -16.02 1.16 -5.76
C ASP A 165 -15.96 -0.37 -5.84
N SER A 166 -15.35 -0.99 -4.82
CA SER A 166 -15.35 -2.44 -4.62
C SER A 166 -16.45 -2.86 -3.63
N GLY A 167 -17.71 -2.73 -4.05
CA GLY A 167 -18.88 -3.17 -3.28
C GLY A 167 -19.18 -4.67 -3.38
N TYR A 168 -20.05 -5.15 -2.49
CA TYR A 168 -20.61 -6.49 -2.62
C TYR A 168 -21.55 -6.57 -3.81
N TYR A 169 -21.37 -7.52 -4.72
CA TYR A 169 -22.19 -7.60 -5.94
C TYR A 169 -23.70 -7.75 -5.67
N GLN A 170 -24.11 -8.38 -4.56
CA GLN A 170 -25.54 -8.49 -4.19
C GLN A 170 -26.06 -7.24 -3.46
N VAL A 171 -25.18 -6.49 -2.81
CA VAL A 171 -25.52 -5.27 -2.05
C VAL A 171 -24.50 -4.19 -2.40
N PRO A 172 -24.64 -3.51 -3.56
CA PRO A 172 -23.60 -2.60 -4.06
C PRO A 172 -23.28 -1.43 -3.12
N SER A 173 -24.22 -1.03 -2.27
CA SER A 173 -24.01 -0.01 -1.24
C SER A 173 -23.06 -0.45 -0.11
N ALA A 174 -22.83 -1.76 0.06
CA ALA A 174 -21.86 -2.31 1.00
C ALA A 174 -20.46 -2.31 0.36
N GLN A 175 -19.79 -1.17 0.42
CA GLN A 175 -18.44 -0.95 -0.13
C GLN A 175 -17.37 -1.53 0.80
N TRP A 176 -16.46 -2.35 0.26
CA TRP A 176 -15.44 -3.07 1.04
C TRP A 176 -14.10 -2.35 1.12
N GLY A 177 -13.83 -1.48 0.14
CA GLY A 177 -12.54 -0.83 -0.05
C GLY A 177 -11.66 -1.61 -1.04
N PHE A 178 -10.90 -0.86 -1.80
CA PHE A 178 -10.05 -1.39 -2.87
C PHE A 178 -8.69 -1.85 -2.34
N ALA A 179 -8.16 -2.97 -2.86
CA ALA A 179 -6.90 -3.57 -2.37
C ALA A 179 -5.99 -4.20 -3.44
N SER A 180 -6.33 -4.11 -4.73
CA SER A 180 -5.44 -4.58 -5.79
C SER A 180 -4.15 -3.75 -5.82
N SER A 181 -3.00 -4.40 -5.92
CA SER A 181 -1.69 -3.74 -5.82
C SER A 181 -1.06 -3.53 -7.21
N PRO A 182 -0.36 -2.41 -7.46
CA PRO A 182 0.37 -2.20 -8.70
C PRO A 182 1.53 -3.20 -8.84
N VAL A 183 1.85 -3.54 -10.08
CA VAL A 183 3.05 -4.33 -10.44
C VAL A 183 3.94 -3.50 -11.35
N ILE A 184 5.25 -3.54 -11.11
CA ILE A 184 6.22 -2.91 -12.00
C ILE A 184 6.90 -3.99 -12.83
N HIS A 185 6.91 -3.82 -14.14
CA HIS A 185 7.59 -4.71 -15.07
C HIS A 185 8.05 -3.95 -16.32
N ASP A 186 9.32 -4.08 -16.70
CA ASP A 186 9.91 -3.49 -17.91
C ASP A 186 9.56 -2.00 -18.12
N GLY A 187 9.76 -1.19 -17.08
CA GLY A 187 9.48 0.25 -17.11
C GLY A 187 7.99 0.61 -17.19
N LYS A 188 7.10 -0.33 -16.88
CA LYS A 188 5.64 -0.15 -16.89
C LYS A 188 5.08 -0.42 -15.51
N VAL A 189 4.02 0.30 -15.16
CA VAL A 189 3.16 0.01 -14.01
C VAL A 189 1.89 -0.60 -14.55
N VAL A 190 1.54 -1.81 -14.08
CA VAL A 190 0.28 -2.48 -14.41
C VAL A 190 -0.62 -2.44 -13.18
N VAL A 191 -1.88 -2.06 -13.39
CA VAL A 191 -2.92 -2.05 -12.34
C VAL A 191 -4.15 -2.78 -12.83
N LEU A 192 -4.66 -3.67 -11.98
CA LEU A 192 -5.98 -4.28 -12.13
C LEU A 192 -6.96 -3.53 -11.24
N CYS A 193 -7.94 -2.87 -11.84
CA CYS A 193 -9.02 -2.17 -11.16
C CYS A 193 -10.32 -2.93 -11.37
N ASP A 194 -10.57 -3.90 -10.49
CA ASP A 194 -11.77 -4.73 -10.50
C ASP A 194 -12.79 -4.17 -9.48
N VAL A 195 -13.83 -3.53 -10.00
CA VAL A 195 -14.76 -2.68 -9.29
C VAL A 195 -16.18 -2.89 -9.81
N GLN A 196 -17.20 -2.33 -9.16
CA GLN A 196 -18.60 -2.56 -9.53
C GLN A 196 -18.95 -2.01 -10.92
N THR A 197 -18.34 -0.89 -11.30
CA THR A 197 -18.61 -0.23 -12.59
C THR A 197 -17.31 0.23 -13.23
N ASN A 198 -17.21 0.06 -14.56
CA ASN A 198 -16.04 0.43 -15.34
C ASN A 198 -14.75 -0.27 -14.89
N SER A 199 -14.80 -1.57 -14.61
CA SER A 199 -13.59 -2.37 -14.35
C SER A 199 -12.63 -2.32 -15.53
N PHE A 200 -11.34 -2.29 -15.23
CA PHE A 200 -10.30 -2.29 -16.25
C PHE A 200 -8.99 -2.90 -15.77
N LEU A 201 -8.19 -3.33 -16.74
CA LEU A 201 -6.76 -3.52 -16.62
C LEU A 201 -6.07 -2.40 -17.40
N ALA A 202 -5.04 -1.78 -16.84
CA ALA A 202 -4.31 -0.72 -17.52
C ALA A 202 -2.81 -0.79 -17.27
N ALA A 203 -2.02 -0.27 -18.21
CA ALA A 203 -0.59 -0.07 -18.05
C ALA A 203 -0.20 1.39 -18.27
N PHE A 204 0.77 1.84 -17.49
CA PHE A 204 1.32 3.19 -17.52
C PHE A 204 2.84 3.14 -17.67
N ASN A 205 3.43 4.10 -18.37
CA ASN A 205 4.88 4.27 -18.37
C ASN A 205 5.32 4.70 -16.96
N LEU A 206 6.30 4.00 -16.37
CA LEU A 206 6.76 4.24 -15.01
C LEU A 206 7.40 5.61 -14.82
N THR A 207 7.99 6.19 -15.87
CA THR A 207 8.78 7.42 -15.76
C THR A 207 7.89 8.66 -15.67
N ASP A 208 6.81 8.72 -16.45
CA ASP A 208 5.95 9.91 -16.59
C ASP A 208 4.47 9.64 -16.26
N GLY A 209 4.13 8.38 -15.96
CA GLY A 209 2.78 7.92 -15.68
C GLY A 209 1.87 7.93 -16.91
N LYS A 210 2.37 8.15 -18.14
CA LYS A 210 1.54 8.18 -19.36
C LYS A 210 0.86 6.82 -19.54
N GLU A 211 -0.46 6.83 -19.73
CA GLU A 211 -1.20 5.61 -20.04
C GLU A 211 -0.72 5.04 -21.38
N LEU A 212 -0.35 3.76 -21.38
CA LEU A 212 0.10 3.03 -22.55
C LEU A 212 -1.07 2.32 -23.23
N TRP A 213 -1.92 1.68 -22.41
CA TRP A 213 -3.14 1.03 -22.85
C TRP A 213 -4.08 0.80 -21.67
N ARG A 214 -5.34 0.55 -22.01
CA ARG A 214 -6.41 0.18 -21.08
C ARG A 214 -7.36 -0.80 -21.77
N ALA A 215 -7.74 -1.84 -21.04
CA ALA A 215 -8.68 -2.85 -21.48
C ALA A 215 -9.84 -2.95 -20.46
N PRO A 216 -11.11 -2.85 -20.91
CA PRO A 216 -12.26 -3.15 -20.06
C PRO A 216 -12.21 -4.59 -19.53
N ARG A 217 -12.77 -4.82 -18.34
CA ARG A 217 -12.87 -6.13 -17.67
C ARG A 217 -14.31 -6.52 -17.42
#